data_AF-A0A8J4TM62-F1
#
_entry.id   AF-A0A8J4TM62-F1
#
_cell.length_a   1.000
_cell.length_b   1.000
_cell.length_c   1.000
_cell.angle_alpha   90.00
_cell.angle_beta   90.00
_cell.angle_gamma   90.00
#
_symmetry.space_group_name_H-M   'P 1'
#
loop_
_entity.id
_entity.type
_entity.pdbx_description
1 polymer ?
#
loop_
_entity_poly.entity_id
_entity_poly.type
_entity_poly.pdbx_seq_one_letter_code
_entity_poly.pdbx_strand_id
1 'polypeptide(L)'
;MEDFEEDLVEALKDVVKAGSWQCVGEAARFYSEDGEHIVLVRTEDGRFWAMDSSCPHEGGPLDQGDIEDLGDGKLALICPWHYFDFSLETGSSSTGLQNQVYSVRVVDGKLYINTPSRLSLYPVPVAKKTKQDALLPMETKLESSENSLCFWATKILSTPDPLEKVALTKQVQSLWDTGEITEIGECPPPAQPSRIDSLTVVEPGKIKRGKGGTQASRIALLHSMANIEQWAIDLSWDIIARFSTFKLSSGDSLPREFFCDFVKVAGDEAKHYELLEQRIKELGSSFGALPVHNGLWQSAGETSHDLLARLAVVHMVHEARGLDVHPQTLSRFAAQGDTSSVKILEVIYSDEITHVAAGLRWFTYICSKEERNCVATFHDLVKLHFKGYLKPPFNTEGRKTAGMTEE
;
A
#
# COMPACT_ATOMS: atom_id res chain seq x y z
N MET A 1 14.90 53.61 29.53
CA MET A 1 15.63 52.42 29.03
C MET A 1 14.95 51.13 29.48
N GLU A 2 14.23 51.14 30.61
CA GLU A 2 13.37 50.03 31.05
C GLU A 2 12.03 49.96 30.25
N ASP A 3 11.40 51.09 29.92
CA ASP A 3 10.16 51.12 29.10
C ASP A 3 10.32 50.54 27.68
N PHE A 4 11.54 50.50 27.14
CA PHE A 4 11.79 50.00 25.79
C PHE A 4 11.87 48.45 25.75
N GLU A 5 12.19 47.81 26.87
CA GLU A 5 12.16 46.35 27.01
C GLU A 5 10.75 45.83 27.29
N GLU A 6 9.94 46.56 28.08
CA GLU A 6 8.52 46.22 28.28
C GLU A 6 7.69 46.35 26.98
N ASP A 7 7.89 47.42 26.21
CA ASP A 7 7.24 47.60 24.90
C ASP A 7 7.64 46.51 23.89
N LEU A 8 8.88 46.02 23.92
CA LEU A 8 9.33 44.93 23.05
C LEU A 8 8.66 43.60 23.43
N VAL A 9 8.49 43.36 24.73
CA VAL A 9 7.82 42.17 25.28
C VAL A 9 6.31 42.22 25.01
N GLU A 10 5.66 43.38 25.08
CA GLU A 10 4.25 43.56 24.70
C GLU A 10 4.04 43.44 23.19
N ALA A 11 4.89 44.08 22.37
CA ALA A 11 4.85 43.92 20.92
C ALA A 11 5.11 42.47 20.48
N LEU A 12 5.97 41.73 21.19
CA LEU A 12 6.19 40.30 20.96
C LEU A 12 4.98 39.45 21.37
N LYS A 13 4.27 39.80 22.45
CA LYS A 13 3.00 39.13 22.83
C LYS A 13 1.91 39.32 21.77
N ASP A 14 1.85 40.48 21.13
CA ASP A 14 0.89 40.74 20.05
C ASP A 14 1.28 40.05 18.73
N VAL A 15 2.57 39.90 18.43
CA VAL A 15 3.04 39.06 17.31
C VAL A 15 2.82 37.56 17.58
N VAL A 16 2.89 37.12 18.84
CA VAL A 16 2.52 35.76 19.29
C VAL A 16 1.01 35.52 19.17
N LYS A 17 0.16 36.55 19.25
CA LYS A 17 -1.29 36.44 18.99
C LYS A 17 -1.65 36.39 17.51
N ALA A 18 -0.83 36.96 16.62
CA ALA A 18 -1.10 37.01 15.19
C ALA A 18 -0.59 35.78 14.40
N GLY A 19 0.29 34.98 14.98
CA GLY A 19 0.79 33.71 14.41
C GLY A 19 0.50 32.53 15.35
N SER A 20 0.40 31.33 14.82
CA SER A 20 0.18 30.10 15.60
C SER A 20 1.45 29.68 16.37
N TRP A 21 1.96 30.55 17.23
CA TRP A 21 3.17 30.34 18.02
C TRP A 21 2.88 29.47 19.24
N GLN A 22 3.57 28.34 19.33
CA GLN A 22 3.37 27.35 20.39
C GLN A 22 4.64 27.20 21.23
N CYS A 23 4.51 27.32 22.55
CA CYS A 23 5.62 27.12 23.49
C CYS A 23 5.97 25.63 23.55
N VAL A 24 7.21 25.32 23.21
CA VAL A 24 7.78 23.98 23.23
C VAL A 24 8.90 23.96 24.27
N GLY A 25 8.86 23.01 25.22
CA GLY A 25 9.88 22.92 26.29
C GLY A 25 11.25 22.46 25.77
N GLU A 26 12.11 21.92 26.64
CA GLU A 26 13.46 21.42 26.27
C GLU A 26 13.46 20.09 25.48
N ALA A 27 12.34 19.67 24.91
CA ALA A 27 12.26 18.39 24.20
C ALA A 27 12.83 18.48 22.78
N ALA A 28 13.55 17.43 22.36
CA ALA A 28 14.16 17.35 21.02
C ALA A 28 13.14 17.02 19.90
N ARG A 29 11.92 16.61 20.25
CA ARG A 29 10.91 16.12 19.30
C ARG A 29 9.49 16.46 19.74
N PHE A 30 8.65 16.82 18.78
CA PHE A 30 7.23 17.09 18.96
C PHE A 30 6.38 16.38 17.91
N TYR A 31 5.17 16.02 18.28
CA TYR A 31 4.14 15.40 17.44
C TYR A 31 3.07 16.45 17.13
N SER A 32 2.69 16.64 15.87
CA SER A 32 1.53 17.49 15.55
C SER A 32 0.25 16.67 15.38
N GLU A 33 -0.92 17.30 15.53
CA GLU A 33 -2.25 16.67 15.34
C GLU A 33 -2.53 16.21 13.90
N ASP A 34 -1.84 16.74 12.89
CA ASP A 34 -1.90 16.34 11.48
C ASP A 34 -0.93 15.21 11.11
N GLY A 35 -0.12 14.72 12.07
CA GLY A 35 0.77 13.58 11.87
C GLY A 35 2.15 13.91 11.29
N GLU A 36 2.46 15.19 11.08
CA GLU A 36 3.79 15.66 10.72
C GLU A 36 4.69 15.71 11.97
N HIS A 37 5.92 15.22 11.86
CA HIS A 37 6.85 15.17 13.00
C HIS A 37 7.89 16.25 12.83
N ILE A 38 8.06 17.13 13.82
CA ILE A 38 9.06 18.22 13.78
C ILE A 38 10.34 17.78 14.51
N VAL A 39 11.49 17.94 13.85
CA VAL A 39 12.81 17.85 14.50
C VAL A 39 13.23 19.23 14.97
N LEU A 40 13.67 19.32 16.23
CA LEU A 40 14.28 20.52 16.78
C LEU A 40 15.79 20.36 16.80
N VAL A 41 16.49 21.25 16.10
CA VAL A 41 17.94 21.26 16.01
C VAL A 41 18.49 22.41 16.84
N ARG A 42 19.40 22.11 17.78
CA ARG A 42 20.17 23.12 18.52
C ARG A 42 21.61 23.10 18.02
N THR A 43 22.10 24.24 17.56
CA THR A 43 23.46 24.40 17.07
C THR A 43 24.42 24.83 18.19
N GLU A 44 25.73 24.64 17.99
CA GLU A 44 26.75 24.92 19.02
C GLU A 44 26.77 26.38 19.49
N ASP A 45 26.40 27.31 18.61
CA ASP A 45 26.25 28.74 18.90
C ASP A 45 24.97 29.09 19.70
N GLY A 46 24.18 28.07 20.06
CA GLY A 46 22.98 28.21 20.88
C GLY A 46 21.71 28.57 20.12
N ARG A 47 21.74 28.65 18.79
CA ARG A 47 20.53 28.88 17.98
C ARG A 47 19.69 27.60 17.85
N PHE A 48 18.40 27.80 17.62
CA PHE A 48 17.42 26.73 17.42
C PHE A 48 16.81 26.82 16.03
N TRP A 49 16.62 25.65 15.42
CA TRP A 49 15.99 25.46 14.13
C TRP A 49 14.93 24.38 14.24
N ALA A 50 13.89 24.46 13.41
CA ALA A 50 12.84 23.46 13.35
C ALA A 50 12.50 23.16 11.89
N MET A 51 12.38 21.87 11.57
CA MET A 51 11.95 21.41 10.26
C MET A 51 11.21 20.08 10.37
N ASP A 52 10.64 19.58 9.28
CA ASP A 52 10.12 18.23 9.30
C ASP A 52 11.25 17.24 9.57
N SER A 53 11.00 16.33 10.51
CA SER A 53 11.88 15.21 10.82
C SER A 53 11.88 14.14 9.72
N SER A 54 11.02 14.26 8.71
CA SER A 54 10.98 13.37 7.56
C SER A 54 11.64 14.02 6.35
N CYS A 55 12.67 13.39 5.80
CA CYS A 55 13.33 13.87 4.59
C CYS A 55 12.36 13.85 3.39
N PRO A 56 12.19 14.95 2.63
CA PRO A 56 11.25 15.04 1.51
C PRO A 56 11.63 14.15 0.32
N HIS A 57 12.85 13.60 0.30
CA HIS A 57 13.23 12.60 -0.70
C HIS A 57 12.53 11.26 -0.45
N GLU A 58 12.84 10.63 0.69
CA GLU A 58 12.53 9.23 0.98
C GLU A 58 11.82 9.00 2.32
N GLY A 59 11.51 10.06 3.07
CA GLY A 59 10.98 9.96 4.43
C GLY A 59 12.03 9.55 5.46
N GLY A 60 13.33 9.68 5.12
CA GLY A 60 14.42 9.37 6.04
C GLY A 60 14.35 10.20 7.34
N PRO A 61 14.69 9.60 8.50
CA PRO A 61 14.57 10.23 9.81
C PRO A 61 15.67 11.29 9.99
N LEU A 62 15.35 12.53 9.71
CA LEU A 62 16.27 13.66 9.84
C LEU A 62 16.65 13.94 11.30
N ASP A 63 15.86 13.47 12.27
CA ASP A 63 16.23 13.46 13.69
C ASP A 63 17.43 12.55 14.02
N GLN A 64 17.80 11.66 13.09
CA GLN A 64 18.99 10.81 13.17
C GLN A 64 20.11 11.28 12.21
N GLY A 65 19.90 12.43 11.55
CA GLY A 65 20.86 13.01 10.62
C GLY A 65 21.95 13.80 11.33
N ASP A 66 23.14 13.82 10.73
CA ASP A 66 24.23 14.69 11.17
C ASP A 66 24.03 16.11 10.64
N ILE A 67 24.58 17.10 11.34
CA ILE A 67 24.58 18.50 10.89
C ILE A 67 25.95 18.77 10.28
N GLU A 68 25.95 19.25 9.04
CA GLU A 68 27.17 19.64 8.33
C GLU A 68 27.16 21.14 7.99
N ASP A 69 28.34 21.75 7.93
CA ASP A 69 28.54 23.12 7.47
C ASP A 69 28.83 23.12 5.96
N LEU A 70 27.93 23.73 5.18
CA LEU A 70 28.05 23.85 3.73
C LEU A 70 28.94 25.03 3.30
N GLY A 71 29.54 25.77 4.25
CA GLY A 71 30.34 26.97 4.01
C GLY A 71 29.58 28.26 4.33
N ASP A 72 30.32 29.31 4.66
CA ASP A 72 29.80 30.64 5.05
C ASP A 72 28.81 30.61 6.24
N GLY A 73 28.90 29.60 7.11
CA GLY A 73 28.02 29.43 8.28
C GLY A 73 26.64 28.86 7.94
N LYS A 74 26.45 28.30 6.74
CA LYS A 74 25.19 27.66 6.32
C LYS A 74 25.18 26.21 6.74
N LEU A 75 24.45 25.94 7.81
CA LEU A 75 24.28 24.58 8.33
C LEU A 75 23.18 23.84 7.58
N ALA A 76 23.41 22.55 7.35
CA ALA A 76 22.43 21.64 6.77
C ALA A 76 22.33 20.35 7.57
N LEU A 77 21.11 19.82 7.66
CA LEU A 77 20.82 18.51 8.22
C LEU A 77 20.95 17.47 7.11
N ILE A 78 21.82 16.48 7.32
CA ILE A 78 22.14 15.46 6.34
C ILE A 78 21.26 14.24 6.57
N CYS A 79 20.49 13.87 5.55
CA CYS A 79 19.65 12.69 5.62
C CYS A 79 20.50 11.43 5.79
N PRO A 80 20.32 10.63 6.87
CA PRO A 80 21.19 9.49 7.15
C PRO A 80 21.03 8.33 6.15
N TRP A 81 19.97 8.37 5.33
CA TRP A 81 19.73 7.33 4.33
C TRP A 81 20.45 7.58 3.01
N HIS A 82 20.56 8.84 2.60
CA HIS A 82 20.95 9.22 1.24
C HIS A 82 21.98 10.33 1.17
N TYR A 83 22.39 10.88 2.32
CA TYR A 83 23.35 11.96 2.45
C TYR A 83 22.95 13.25 1.72
N PHE A 84 21.64 13.47 1.57
CA PHE A 84 21.11 14.70 1.00
C PHE A 84 21.08 15.78 2.08
N ASP A 85 21.61 16.94 1.76
CA ASP A 85 21.67 18.11 2.61
C ASP A 85 20.34 18.85 2.62
N PHE A 86 19.88 19.30 3.78
CA PHE A 86 18.74 20.21 3.91
C PHE A 86 19.15 21.41 4.75
N SER A 87 19.23 22.59 4.13
CA SER A 87 19.56 23.83 4.82
C SER A 87 18.64 24.04 6.04
N LEU A 88 19.21 24.27 7.22
CA LEU A 88 18.43 24.53 8.43
C LEU A 88 17.62 25.83 8.35
N GLU A 89 18.11 26.80 7.56
CA GLU A 89 17.47 28.12 7.39
C GLU A 89 16.34 28.09 6.37
N THR A 90 16.54 27.38 5.26
CA THR A 90 15.63 27.46 4.10
C THR A 90 14.92 26.15 3.80
N GLY A 91 15.40 25.02 4.30
CA GLY A 91 14.93 23.67 3.96
C GLY A 91 15.36 23.19 2.58
N SER A 92 16.04 24.01 1.78
CA SER A 92 16.47 23.66 0.43
C SER A 92 17.68 22.71 0.45
N SER A 93 17.72 21.81 -0.52
CA SER A 93 18.80 20.84 -0.75
C SER A 93 19.57 21.13 -2.03
N SER A 94 20.87 20.83 -2.05
CA SER A 94 21.68 20.86 -3.27
C SER A 94 21.13 19.96 -4.40
N THR A 95 20.31 18.95 -4.06
CA THR A 95 19.66 18.06 -5.03
C THR A 95 18.36 18.62 -5.62
N GLY A 96 17.96 19.85 -5.27
CA GLY A 96 16.73 20.50 -5.72
C GLY A 96 15.46 20.10 -4.95
N LEU A 97 15.62 19.39 -3.82
CA LEU A 97 14.51 19.06 -2.91
C LEU A 97 14.28 20.19 -1.89
N GLN A 98 13.07 20.22 -1.33
CA GLN A 98 12.64 21.24 -0.37
C GLN A 98 11.98 20.59 0.84
N ASN A 99 12.49 20.88 2.03
CA ASN A 99 11.91 20.49 3.32
C ASN A 99 11.18 21.69 3.95
N GLN A 100 10.14 21.43 4.75
CA GLN A 100 9.44 22.45 5.52
C GLN A 100 10.30 22.90 6.71
N VAL A 101 10.56 24.20 6.80
CA VAL A 101 11.19 24.83 7.98
C VAL A 101 10.16 25.66 8.74
N TYR A 102 10.30 25.72 10.05
CA TYR A 102 9.41 26.47 10.93
C TYR A 102 10.16 27.61 11.60
N SER A 103 9.48 28.74 11.79
CA SER A 103 10.09 29.87 12.50
C SER A 103 10.17 29.57 13.99
N VAL A 104 11.34 29.79 14.58
CA VAL A 104 11.61 29.53 16.00
C VAL A 104 11.99 30.83 16.72
N ARG A 105 11.51 31.02 17.94
CA ARG A 105 11.86 32.16 18.80
C ARG A 105 12.13 31.70 20.23
N VAL A 106 13.13 32.29 20.88
CA VAL A 106 13.36 32.13 22.32
C VAL A 106 12.93 33.41 23.02
N VAL A 107 12.01 33.31 23.98
CA VAL A 107 11.54 34.43 24.81
C VAL A 107 11.56 33.97 26.26
N ASP A 108 12.24 34.71 27.14
CA ASP A 108 12.41 34.38 28.58
C ASP A 108 12.88 32.94 28.84
N GLY A 109 13.82 32.45 28.03
CA GLY A 109 14.35 31.09 28.13
C GLY A 109 13.40 29.98 27.66
N LYS A 110 12.24 30.33 27.09
CA LYS A 110 11.27 29.38 26.53
C LYS A 110 11.30 29.43 25.00
N LEU A 111 11.24 28.26 24.38
CA LEU A 111 11.28 28.12 22.93
C LEU A 111 9.86 28.10 22.35
N TYR A 112 9.66 28.80 21.23
CA TYR A 112 8.38 28.90 20.53
C TYR A 112 8.57 28.54 19.07
N ILE A 113 7.70 27.68 18.54
CA ILE A 113 7.64 27.33 17.11
C ILE A 113 6.37 27.93 16.52
N ASN A 114 6.47 28.61 15.37
CA ASN A 114 5.31 29.06 14.60
C ASN A 114 4.83 27.92 13.70
N THR A 115 3.71 27.30 14.06
CA THR A 115 3.08 26.26 13.24
C THR A 115 1.56 26.27 13.48
N PRO A 116 0.74 26.19 12.41
CA PRO A 116 -0.72 26.13 12.54
C PRO A 116 -1.19 24.85 13.27
N SER A 117 -0.36 23.81 13.32
CA SER A 117 -0.72 22.48 13.81
C SER A 117 -0.34 22.31 15.28
N ARG A 118 -1.28 21.88 16.13
CA ARG A 118 -1.05 21.77 17.57
C ARG A 118 0.04 20.74 17.88
N LEU A 119 1.07 21.16 18.63
CA LEU A 119 2.21 20.32 19.02
C LEU A 119 1.97 19.62 20.37
N SER A 120 2.37 18.36 20.44
CA SER A 120 2.30 17.49 21.61
C SER A 120 3.65 16.84 21.87
N LEU A 121 4.02 16.73 23.14
CA LEU A 121 5.21 15.99 23.60
C LEU A 121 5.04 14.47 23.54
N TYR A 122 3.79 14.02 23.46
CA TYR A 122 3.41 12.63 23.40
C TYR A 122 2.69 12.35 22.08
N PRO A 123 2.80 11.14 21.50
CA PRO A 123 1.99 10.77 20.34
C PRO A 123 0.51 11.09 20.63
N VAL A 124 -0.13 11.86 19.77
CA VAL A 124 -1.55 12.23 19.96
C VAL A 124 -2.36 10.93 19.95
N PRO A 125 -3.03 10.55 21.05
CA PRO A 125 -3.78 9.30 21.10
C PRO A 125 -4.96 9.37 20.14
N VAL A 126 -4.95 8.54 19.10
CA VAL A 126 -6.13 8.34 18.26
C VAL A 126 -7.24 7.75 19.14
N ALA A 127 -8.34 8.47 19.30
CA ALA A 127 -9.44 8.10 20.17
C ALA A 127 -9.99 6.71 19.82
N LYS A 128 -9.80 5.73 20.71
CA LYS A 128 -10.41 4.40 20.64
C LYS A 128 -11.92 4.52 20.83
N LYS A 129 -12.72 4.22 19.79
CA LYS A 129 -14.15 3.92 19.99
C LYS A 129 -14.32 2.48 20.45
N THR A 130 -15.16 2.32 21.46
CA THR A 130 -15.32 1.17 22.34
C THR A 130 -15.96 -0.02 21.63
N LYS A 131 -15.52 -1.23 22.02
CA LYS A 131 -16.10 -2.53 21.68
C LYS A 131 -17.55 -2.65 22.16
N GLN A 132 -18.39 -3.32 21.38
CA GLN A 132 -19.57 -3.99 21.92
C GLN A 132 -19.70 -5.41 21.34
N ASP A 133 -19.52 -6.34 22.27
CA ASP A 133 -20.02 -7.70 22.43
C ASP A 133 -20.18 -8.68 21.26
N ALA A 134 -19.59 -9.83 21.52
CA ALA A 134 -19.60 -11.06 20.74
C ALA A 134 -20.98 -11.73 20.73
N LEU A 135 -21.36 -12.27 19.57
CA LEU A 135 -22.30 -13.38 19.44
C LEU A 135 -21.86 -14.30 18.29
N LEU A 136 -21.58 -15.56 18.60
CA LEU A 136 -21.56 -16.70 17.68
C LEU A 136 -22.97 -17.32 17.60
N PRO A 137 -23.21 -18.27 16.69
CA PRO A 137 -23.63 -18.07 15.31
C PRO A 137 -25.16 -18.32 15.16
N MET A 138 -25.85 -17.48 14.40
CA MET A 138 -27.25 -17.75 14.04
C MET A 138 -27.29 -18.23 12.60
N GLU A 139 -27.54 -19.53 12.42
CA GLU A 139 -27.94 -20.12 11.14
C GLU A 139 -29.22 -19.43 10.68
N THR A 140 -29.05 -18.39 9.87
CA THR A 140 -30.16 -17.71 9.21
C THR A 140 -29.98 -18.07 7.74
N LYS A 141 -30.88 -18.89 7.20
CA LYS A 141 -30.92 -19.13 5.75
C LYS A 141 -31.08 -17.77 5.07
N LEU A 142 -30.00 -17.30 4.41
CA LEU A 142 -30.07 -16.13 3.55
C LEU A 142 -31.15 -16.37 2.48
N GLU A 143 -31.92 -15.33 2.15
CA GLU A 143 -32.87 -15.39 1.05
C GLU A 143 -32.15 -15.73 -0.26
N SER A 144 -32.82 -16.39 -1.20
CA SER A 144 -32.18 -16.97 -2.39
C SER A 144 -31.42 -15.96 -3.26
N SER A 145 -31.79 -14.67 -3.25
CA SER A 145 -31.07 -13.61 -3.96
C SER A 145 -29.78 -13.15 -3.26
N GLU A 146 -29.66 -13.36 -1.95
CA GLU A 146 -28.49 -12.96 -1.14
C GLU A 146 -27.48 -14.09 -0.95
N ASN A 147 -27.73 -15.28 -1.51
CA ASN A 147 -26.79 -16.41 -1.42
C ASN A 147 -26.12 -16.77 -2.75
N SER A 148 -26.01 -15.80 -3.67
CA SER A 148 -25.28 -15.97 -4.93
C SER A 148 -23.81 -15.57 -4.80
N LEU A 149 -22.95 -16.13 -5.65
CA LEU A 149 -21.53 -15.80 -5.66
C LEU A 149 -21.28 -14.31 -5.91
N CYS A 150 -22.01 -13.68 -6.83
CA CYS A 150 -21.86 -12.27 -7.14
C CYS A 150 -22.31 -11.36 -5.99
N PHE A 151 -23.35 -11.74 -5.23
CA PHE A 151 -23.73 -11.00 -4.03
C PHE A 151 -22.55 -10.95 -3.03
N TRP A 152 -21.95 -12.11 -2.76
CA TRP A 152 -20.80 -12.21 -1.87
C TRP A 152 -19.58 -11.48 -2.40
N ALA A 153 -19.28 -11.58 -3.69
CA ALA A 153 -18.21 -10.84 -4.33
C ALA A 153 -18.38 -9.31 -4.13
N THR A 154 -19.58 -8.78 -4.39
CA THR A 154 -19.89 -7.35 -4.19
C THR A 154 -19.80 -6.95 -2.71
N LYS A 155 -20.25 -7.80 -1.79
CA LYS A 155 -20.12 -7.58 -0.35
C LYS A 155 -18.65 -7.50 0.08
N ILE A 156 -17.81 -8.41 -0.40
CA ILE A 156 -16.37 -8.44 -0.11
C ILE A 156 -15.68 -7.19 -0.66
N LEU A 157 -15.96 -6.82 -1.92
CA LEU A 157 -15.44 -5.59 -2.53
C LEU A 157 -15.86 -4.33 -1.76
N SER A 158 -17.05 -4.34 -1.16
CA SER A 158 -17.57 -3.24 -0.36
C SER A 158 -17.06 -3.24 1.09
N THR A 159 -16.34 -4.28 1.52
CA THR A 159 -15.80 -4.41 2.88
C THR A 159 -14.49 -3.62 2.99
N PRO A 160 -14.41 -2.59 3.85
CA PRO A 160 -13.23 -1.73 3.96
C PRO A 160 -12.10 -2.37 4.77
N ASP A 161 -12.42 -3.15 5.81
CA ASP A 161 -11.43 -3.74 6.70
C ASP A 161 -10.73 -4.95 6.04
N PRO A 162 -9.39 -4.98 6.01
CA PRO A 162 -8.66 -6.01 5.29
C PRO A 162 -8.74 -7.38 5.95
N LEU A 163 -8.91 -7.47 7.28
CA LEU A 163 -9.06 -8.73 7.99
C LEU A 163 -10.48 -9.28 7.86
N GLU A 164 -11.49 -8.43 7.91
CA GLU A 164 -12.88 -8.80 7.62
C GLU A 164 -13.02 -9.29 6.17
N LYS A 165 -12.37 -8.60 5.23
CA LYS A 165 -12.32 -9.01 3.82
C LYS A 165 -11.74 -10.42 3.64
N VAL A 166 -10.64 -10.73 4.34
CA VAL A 166 -10.04 -12.06 4.35
C VAL A 166 -10.98 -13.10 4.97
N ALA A 167 -11.61 -12.79 6.11
CA ALA A 167 -12.54 -13.69 6.76
C ALA A 167 -13.73 -14.03 5.86
N LEU A 168 -14.33 -13.03 5.23
CA LEU A 168 -15.43 -13.21 4.27
C LEU A 168 -14.98 -14.01 3.05
N THR A 169 -13.80 -13.72 2.50
CA THR A 169 -13.26 -14.46 1.34
C THR A 169 -13.11 -15.95 1.64
N LYS A 170 -12.52 -16.30 2.79
CA LYS A 170 -12.37 -17.70 3.22
C LYS A 170 -13.71 -18.38 3.50
N GLN A 171 -14.66 -17.65 4.11
CA GLN A 171 -16.01 -18.15 4.32
C GLN A 171 -16.68 -18.50 2.99
N VAL A 172 -16.65 -17.59 2.01
CA VAL A 172 -17.31 -17.77 0.72
C VAL A 172 -16.62 -18.87 -0.10
N GLN A 173 -15.30 -18.96 -0.05
CA GLN A 173 -14.56 -20.09 -0.64
C GLN A 173 -15.06 -21.42 -0.07
N SER A 174 -15.12 -21.55 1.27
CA SER A 174 -15.62 -22.76 1.91
C SER A 174 -17.05 -23.10 1.48
N LEU A 175 -17.96 -22.11 1.47
CA LEU A 175 -19.36 -22.30 1.07
C LEU A 175 -19.50 -22.68 -0.41
N TRP A 176 -18.63 -22.17 -1.27
CA TRP A 176 -18.58 -22.54 -2.69
C TRP A 176 -18.09 -23.97 -2.88
N ASP A 177 -17.03 -24.36 -2.17
CA ASP A 177 -16.41 -25.68 -2.25
C ASP A 177 -17.31 -26.78 -1.66
N THR A 178 -18.08 -26.47 -0.61
CA THR A 178 -19.08 -27.39 -0.04
C THR A 178 -20.37 -27.47 -0.86
N GLY A 179 -20.56 -26.56 -1.83
CA GLY A 179 -21.76 -26.48 -2.65
C GLY A 179 -22.95 -25.84 -1.94
N GLU A 180 -22.73 -25.10 -0.85
CA GLU A 180 -23.75 -24.28 -0.20
C GLU A 180 -24.09 -23.02 -1.01
N ILE A 181 -23.10 -22.47 -1.72
CA ILE A 181 -23.32 -21.47 -2.78
C ILE A 181 -23.27 -22.19 -4.13
N THR A 182 -24.43 -22.31 -4.76
CA THR A 182 -24.58 -22.99 -6.07
C THR A 182 -24.80 -22.02 -7.21
N GLU A 183 -25.40 -20.86 -6.97
CA GLU A 183 -25.70 -19.89 -8.01
C GLU A 183 -24.59 -18.85 -8.15
N ILE A 184 -24.24 -18.51 -9.40
CA ILE A 184 -23.33 -17.40 -9.69
C ILE A 184 -24.06 -16.08 -9.40
N GLY A 185 -25.31 -15.96 -9.84
CA GLY A 185 -26.13 -14.74 -9.71
C GLY A 185 -25.57 -13.55 -10.48
N GLU A 186 -26.21 -12.40 -10.31
CA GLU A 186 -25.81 -11.13 -10.92
C GLU A 186 -25.86 -10.04 -9.86
N CYS A 187 -24.72 -9.39 -9.63
CA CYS A 187 -24.64 -8.24 -8.73
C CYS A 187 -23.51 -7.33 -9.22
N PRO A 188 -23.82 -6.09 -9.64
CA PRO A 188 -22.78 -5.18 -10.10
C PRO A 188 -21.77 -4.86 -8.98
N PRO A 189 -20.47 -5.01 -9.22
CA PRO A 189 -19.45 -4.62 -8.24
C PRO A 189 -19.38 -3.09 -8.09
N PRO A 190 -18.87 -2.58 -6.96
CA PRO A 190 -18.58 -1.15 -6.84
C PRO A 190 -17.55 -0.70 -7.89
N ALA A 191 -17.52 0.60 -8.19
CA ALA A 191 -16.53 1.16 -9.12
C ALA A 191 -15.09 1.01 -8.60
N GLN A 192 -14.92 1.05 -7.28
CA GLN A 192 -13.68 0.79 -6.59
C GLN A 192 -13.96 0.07 -5.26
N PRO A 193 -13.13 -0.90 -4.85
CA PRO A 193 -13.26 -1.57 -3.58
C PRO A 193 -13.08 -0.60 -2.41
N SER A 194 -13.85 -0.83 -1.36
CA SER A 194 -13.75 -0.07 -0.12
C SER A 194 -12.39 -0.28 0.56
N ARG A 195 -11.95 0.73 1.29
CA ARG A 195 -10.75 0.74 2.13
C ARG A 195 -11.08 1.47 3.43
N ILE A 196 -10.35 1.16 4.50
CA ILE A 196 -10.46 1.93 5.75
C ILE A 196 -9.94 3.35 5.50
N ASP A 197 -10.67 4.36 5.98
CA ASP A 197 -10.32 5.78 5.87
C ASP A 197 -8.95 6.13 6.47
N SER A 198 -8.45 5.31 7.40
CA SER A 198 -7.15 5.50 8.04
C SER A 198 -5.95 5.08 7.17
N LEU A 199 -6.17 4.47 6.00
CA LEU A 199 -5.07 4.07 5.12
C LEU A 199 -4.55 5.26 4.32
N THR A 200 -3.27 5.57 4.47
CA THR A 200 -2.59 6.57 3.64
C THR A 200 -2.35 6.00 2.24
N VAL A 201 -3.15 6.42 1.26
CA VAL A 201 -2.98 6.02 -0.14
C VAL A 201 -2.14 7.04 -0.88
N VAL A 202 -1.09 6.58 -1.57
CA VAL A 202 -0.23 7.42 -2.42
C VAL A 202 -0.21 6.90 -3.85
N GLU A 203 0.21 7.76 -4.78
CA GLU A 203 0.32 7.40 -6.19
C GLU A 203 1.36 6.29 -6.43
N PRO A 204 1.14 5.43 -7.44
CA PRO A 204 2.13 4.43 -7.86
C PRO A 204 3.49 5.07 -8.14
N GLY A 205 4.56 4.48 -7.59
CA GLY A 205 5.93 4.98 -7.76
C GLY A 205 6.39 6.01 -6.72
N LYS A 206 5.50 6.51 -5.85
CA LYS A 206 5.87 7.36 -4.70
C LYS A 206 6.28 6.55 -3.46
N ILE A 207 5.95 5.27 -3.41
CA ILE A 207 6.35 4.35 -2.33
C ILE A 207 7.76 3.82 -2.56
N LYS A 208 8.62 3.96 -1.55
CA LYS A 208 9.94 3.32 -1.55
C LYS A 208 9.83 1.91 -1.04
N ARG A 209 10.18 0.97 -1.93
CA ARG A 209 10.31 -0.44 -1.57
C ARG A 209 11.62 -0.64 -0.84
N GLY A 210 11.57 -1.37 0.27
CA GLY A 210 12.78 -1.76 0.98
C GLY A 210 13.72 -2.61 0.11
N LYS A 211 15.02 -2.61 0.44
CA LYS A 211 16.04 -3.49 -0.17
C LYS A 211 16.27 -4.79 0.60
N GLY A 212 15.65 -4.96 1.77
CA GLY A 212 15.67 -6.16 2.62
C GLY A 212 16.78 -6.21 3.67
N GLY A 213 17.76 -5.30 3.62
CA GLY A 213 18.94 -5.33 4.51
C GLY A 213 18.63 -5.07 6.00
N THR A 214 17.86 -4.02 6.30
CA THR A 214 17.47 -3.68 7.69
C THR A 214 16.09 -4.22 8.04
N GLN A 215 15.74 -4.29 9.33
CA GLN A 215 14.40 -4.71 9.76
C GLN A 215 13.31 -3.78 9.21
N ALA A 216 13.50 -2.47 9.28
CA ALA A 216 12.58 -1.49 8.68
C ALA A 216 12.41 -1.75 7.18
N SER A 217 13.50 -2.08 6.48
CA SER A 217 13.45 -2.41 5.07
C SER A 217 12.74 -3.73 4.77
N ARG A 218 12.82 -4.73 5.65
CA ARG A 218 12.07 -5.99 5.53
C ARG A 218 10.58 -5.76 5.75
N ILE A 219 10.22 -4.98 6.77
CA ILE A 219 8.84 -4.54 7.03
C ILE A 219 8.27 -3.83 5.80
N ALA A 220 9.00 -2.88 5.21
CA ALA A 220 8.54 -2.17 4.01
C ALA A 220 8.32 -3.09 2.80
N LEU A 221 9.16 -4.11 2.61
CA LEU A 221 8.97 -5.10 1.55
C LEU A 221 7.73 -5.95 1.78
N LEU A 222 7.60 -6.53 2.98
CA LEU A 222 6.46 -7.38 3.34
C LEU A 222 5.15 -6.60 3.30
N HIS A 223 5.14 -5.36 3.80
CA HIS A 223 3.98 -4.47 3.76
C HIS A 223 3.58 -4.13 2.33
N SER A 224 4.54 -3.83 1.44
CA SER A 224 4.26 -3.61 0.03
C SER A 224 3.67 -4.85 -0.65
N MET A 225 4.09 -6.06 -0.25
CA MET A 225 3.50 -7.32 -0.74
C MET A 225 2.10 -7.52 -0.18
N ALA A 226 1.88 -7.30 1.12
CA ALA A 226 0.55 -7.37 1.72
C ALA A 226 -0.44 -6.40 1.05
N ASN A 227 0.02 -5.22 0.61
CA ASN A 227 -0.80 -4.30 -0.17
C ASN A 227 -1.16 -4.87 -1.55
N ILE A 228 -0.23 -5.57 -2.20
CA ILE A 228 -0.49 -6.27 -3.46
C ILE A 228 -1.53 -7.36 -3.24
N GLU A 229 -1.40 -8.19 -2.20
CA GLU A 229 -2.35 -9.25 -1.89
C GLU A 229 -3.76 -8.72 -1.62
N GLN A 230 -3.90 -7.59 -0.91
CA GLN A 230 -5.21 -6.96 -0.70
C GLN A 230 -5.88 -6.54 -2.02
N TRP A 231 -5.09 -6.05 -2.98
CA TRP A 231 -5.60 -5.78 -4.32
C TRP A 231 -5.89 -7.07 -5.09
N ALA A 232 -5.07 -8.12 -4.94
CA ALA A 232 -5.28 -9.39 -5.62
C ALA A 232 -6.59 -10.09 -5.18
N ILE A 233 -6.94 -10.03 -3.88
CA ILE A 233 -8.25 -10.44 -3.36
C ILE A 233 -9.36 -9.68 -4.09
N ASP A 234 -9.26 -8.36 -4.17
CA ASP A 234 -10.27 -7.54 -4.84
C ASP A 234 -10.36 -7.82 -6.34
N LEU A 235 -9.23 -8.01 -7.03
CA LEU A 235 -9.22 -8.29 -8.47
C LEU A 235 -9.90 -9.62 -8.78
N SER A 236 -9.69 -10.62 -7.92
CA SER A 236 -10.30 -11.95 -8.03
C SER A 236 -11.81 -11.92 -7.82
N TRP A 237 -12.30 -11.14 -6.85
CA TRP A 237 -13.75 -10.95 -6.68
C TRP A 237 -14.36 -10.04 -7.74
N ASP A 238 -13.62 -9.02 -8.19
CA ASP A 238 -14.08 -8.10 -9.23
C ASP A 238 -14.28 -8.81 -10.56
N ILE A 239 -13.37 -9.67 -11.00
CA ILE A 239 -13.53 -10.39 -12.27
C ILE A 239 -14.75 -11.32 -12.23
N ILE A 240 -15.04 -11.93 -11.07
CA ILE A 240 -16.24 -12.76 -10.86
C ILE A 240 -17.51 -11.93 -10.99
N ALA A 241 -17.64 -10.85 -10.22
CA ALA A 241 -18.86 -10.04 -10.21
C ALA A 241 -19.08 -9.32 -11.54
N ARG A 242 -18.02 -8.69 -12.07
CA ARG A 242 -18.06 -7.79 -13.23
C ARG A 242 -18.38 -8.52 -14.52
N PHE A 243 -17.89 -9.74 -14.69
CA PHE A 243 -18.04 -10.51 -15.93
C PHE A 243 -18.98 -11.72 -15.78
N SER A 244 -19.76 -11.78 -14.70
CA SER A 244 -20.77 -12.82 -14.46
C SER A 244 -21.80 -12.96 -15.59
N THR A 245 -22.14 -11.85 -16.25
CA THR A 245 -23.09 -11.78 -17.36
C THR A 245 -22.42 -11.84 -18.74
N PHE A 246 -21.09 -12.01 -18.80
CA PHE A 246 -20.36 -12.09 -20.06
C PHE A 246 -20.88 -13.25 -20.91
N LYS A 247 -21.09 -12.97 -22.19
CA LYS A 247 -21.52 -13.94 -23.20
C LYS A 247 -20.48 -14.02 -24.30
N LEU A 248 -20.16 -15.25 -24.69
CA LEU A 248 -19.45 -15.53 -25.93
C LEU A 248 -20.31 -15.11 -27.13
N SER A 249 -19.70 -14.95 -28.30
CA SER A 249 -20.42 -14.68 -29.55
C SER A 249 -21.44 -15.76 -29.91
N SER A 250 -21.26 -16.98 -29.42
CA SER A 250 -22.24 -18.07 -29.51
C SER A 250 -23.50 -17.86 -28.65
N GLY A 251 -23.47 -16.93 -27.69
CA GLY A 251 -24.50 -16.72 -26.67
C GLY A 251 -24.30 -17.54 -25.39
N ASP A 252 -23.26 -18.38 -25.33
CA ASP A 252 -22.93 -19.19 -24.17
C ASP A 252 -22.38 -18.31 -23.02
N SER A 253 -22.77 -18.64 -21.79
CA SER A 253 -22.16 -18.07 -20.59
C SER A 253 -20.74 -18.62 -20.36
N LEU A 254 -19.97 -17.94 -19.51
CA LEU A 254 -18.78 -18.52 -18.92
C LEU A 254 -19.13 -19.79 -18.13
N PRO A 255 -18.30 -20.85 -18.23
CA PRO A 255 -18.53 -22.10 -17.50
C PRO A 255 -18.27 -21.92 -16.00
N ARG A 256 -18.85 -22.80 -15.15
CA ARG A 256 -18.74 -22.71 -13.68
C ARG A 256 -17.28 -22.74 -13.22
N GLU A 257 -16.45 -23.49 -13.92
CA GLU A 257 -15.03 -23.67 -13.65
C GLU A 257 -14.27 -22.34 -13.65
N PHE A 258 -14.69 -21.37 -14.47
CA PHE A 258 -14.13 -20.01 -14.46
C PHE A 258 -14.24 -19.39 -13.07
N PHE A 259 -15.44 -19.49 -12.50
CA PHE A 259 -15.72 -18.96 -11.18
C PHE A 259 -15.00 -19.76 -10.09
N CYS A 260 -14.95 -21.10 -10.21
CA CYS A 260 -14.19 -21.93 -9.27
C CYS A 260 -12.71 -21.53 -9.20
N ASP A 261 -12.09 -21.25 -10.34
CA ASP A 261 -10.67 -20.87 -10.36
C ASP A 261 -10.43 -19.51 -9.70
N PHE A 262 -11.28 -18.52 -9.96
CA PHE A 262 -11.11 -17.20 -9.34
C PHE A 262 -11.56 -17.14 -7.88
N VAL A 263 -12.49 -18.00 -7.43
CA VAL A 263 -12.75 -18.23 -6.00
C VAL A 263 -11.51 -18.82 -5.33
N LYS A 264 -10.85 -19.80 -5.98
CA LYS A 264 -9.61 -20.38 -5.46
C LYS A 264 -8.50 -19.33 -5.37
N VAL A 265 -8.26 -18.56 -6.44
CA VAL A 265 -7.28 -17.46 -6.46
C VAL A 265 -7.57 -16.49 -5.32
N ALA A 266 -8.82 -16.02 -5.18
CA ALA A 266 -9.19 -15.12 -4.08
C ALA A 266 -8.85 -15.70 -2.69
N GLY A 267 -9.11 -16.99 -2.49
CA GLY A 267 -8.76 -17.70 -1.25
C GLY A 267 -7.25 -17.80 -1.00
N ASP A 268 -6.48 -18.06 -2.04
CA ASP A 268 -5.01 -18.10 -1.99
C ASP A 268 -4.45 -16.70 -1.66
N GLU A 269 -4.95 -15.62 -2.29
CA GLU A 269 -4.52 -14.25 -1.95
C GLU A 269 -4.91 -13.83 -0.53
N ALA A 270 -6.09 -14.27 -0.05
CA ALA A 270 -6.50 -14.05 1.32
C ALA A 270 -5.57 -14.76 2.33
N LYS A 271 -5.11 -15.97 2.00
CA LYS A 271 -4.08 -16.71 2.74
C LYS A 271 -2.73 -15.99 2.69
N HIS A 272 -2.30 -15.49 1.53
CA HIS A 272 -1.04 -14.76 1.36
C HIS A 272 -1.02 -13.50 2.22
N TYR A 273 -2.08 -12.69 2.17
CA TYR A 273 -2.20 -11.49 3.00
C TYR A 273 -2.09 -11.81 4.49
N GLU A 274 -2.81 -12.85 4.97
CA GLU A 274 -2.80 -13.22 6.38
C GLU A 274 -1.40 -13.63 6.86
N LEU A 275 -0.68 -14.43 6.06
CA LEU A 275 0.70 -14.83 6.36
C LEU A 275 1.63 -13.61 6.43
N LEU A 276 1.52 -12.69 5.47
CA LEU A 276 2.32 -11.47 5.44
C LEU A 276 2.01 -10.54 6.61
N GLU A 277 0.73 -10.32 6.91
CA GLU A 277 0.30 -9.47 8.03
C GLU A 277 0.74 -10.04 9.38
N GLN A 278 0.64 -11.37 9.56
CA GLN A 278 1.19 -12.02 10.74
C GLN A 278 2.71 -11.78 10.85
N ARG A 279 3.44 -11.91 9.74
CA ARG A 279 4.88 -11.69 9.73
C ARG A 279 5.26 -10.23 10.02
N ILE A 280 4.51 -9.28 9.48
CA ILE A 280 4.72 -7.84 9.74
C ILE A 280 4.51 -7.53 11.23
N LYS A 281 3.49 -8.15 11.87
CA LYS A 281 3.25 -8.04 13.32
C LYS A 281 4.38 -8.61 14.16
N GLU A 282 4.91 -9.77 13.79
CA GLU A 282 6.08 -10.36 14.46
C GLU A 282 7.32 -9.46 14.40
N LEU A 283 7.45 -8.66 13.35
CA LEU A 283 8.53 -7.67 13.17
C LEU A 283 8.25 -6.33 13.86
N GLY A 284 7.12 -6.19 14.56
CA GLY A 284 6.76 -5.00 15.35
C GLY A 284 6.06 -3.90 14.55
N SER A 285 5.38 -4.24 13.45
CA SER A 285 4.60 -3.29 12.65
C SER A 285 3.20 -3.86 12.34
N SER A 286 2.46 -3.24 11.42
CA SER A 286 1.16 -3.74 10.95
C SER A 286 0.87 -3.24 9.54
N PHE A 287 -0.05 -3.90 8.83
CA PHE A 287 -0.62 -3.35 7.61
C PHE A 287 -1.24 -1.97 7.89
N GLY A 288 -1.12 -1.07 6.91
CA GLY A 288 -1.48 0.35 7.07
C GLY A 288 -0.51 1.22 7.87
N ALA A 289 0.52 0.67 8.53
CA ALA A 289 1.54 1.48 9.22
C ALA A 289 2.49 2.21 8.25
N LEU A 290 2.58 1.73 7.01
CA LEU A 290 3.24 2.40 5.89
C LEU A 290 2.20 2.77 4.82
N PRO A 291 2.49 3.77 3.96
CA PRO A 291 1.59 4.13 2.86
C PRO A 291 1.33 2.95 1.91
N VAL A 292 0.16 2.94 1.29
CA VAL A 292 -0.26 1.95 0.30
C VAL A 292 -0.47 2.60 -1.08
N HIS A 293 -0.36 1.83 -2.16
CA HIS A 293 -0.59 2.32 -3.52
C HIS A 293 -1.68 1.52 -4.23
N ASN A 294 -2.33 2.13 -5.23
CA ASN A 294 -3.45 1.53 -5.99
C ASN A 294 -3.09 1.10 -7.42
N GLY A 295 -1.80 0.90 -7.73
CA GLY A 295 -1.33 0.69 -9.10
C GLY A 295 -2.00 -0.47 -9.85
N LEU A 296 -2.31 -1.57 -9.16
CA LEU A 296 -3.00 -2.72 -9.75
C LEU A 296 -4.45 -2.39 -10.13
N TRP A 297 -5.16 -1.62 -9.31
CA TRP A 297 -6.55 -1.26 -9.58
C TRP A 297 -6.72 -0.33 -10.77
N GLN A 298 -5.69 0.48 -11.09
CA GLN A 298 -5.73 1.32 -12.28
C GLN A 298 -5.85 0.48 -13.56
N SER A 299 -5.11 -0.64 -13.66
CA SER A 299 -5.25 -1.60 -14.76
C SER A 299 -6.62 -2.28 -14.77
N ALA A 300 -7.19 -2.56 -13.60
CA ALA A 300 -8.53 -3.12 -13.48
C ALA A 300 -9.61 -2.16 -13.99
N GLY A 301 -9.50 -0.87 -13.67
CA GLY A 301 -10.38 0.18 -14.17
C GLY A 301 -10.30 0.32 -15.69
N GLU A 302 -9.08 0.37 -16.25
CA GLU A 302 -8.84 0.44 -17.70
C GLU A 302 -9.44 -0.75 -18.47
N THR A 303 -9.42 -1.94 -17.86
CA THR A 303 -9.90 -3.19 -18.49
C THR A 303 -11.31 -3.60 -18.04
N SER A 304 -12.01 -2.74 -17.31
CA SER A 304 -13.31 -3.07 -16.69
C SER A 304 -14.42 -3.43 -17.67
N HIS A 305 -14.26 -3.10 -18.96
CA HIS A 305 -15.24 -3.33 -20.01
C HIS A 305 -14.90 -4.52 -20.92
N ASP A 306 -13.72 -5.12 -20.78
CA ASP A 306 -13.24 -6.20 -21.66
C ASP A 306 -12.58 -7.32 -20.84
N LEU A 307 -13.22 -8.49 -20.84
CA LEU A 307 -12.75 -9.67 -20.11
C LEU A 307 -11.41 -10.18 -20.63
N LEU A 308 -11.18 -10.19 -21.94
CA LEU A 308 -9.90 -10.62 -22.51
C LEU A 308 -8.80 -9.63 -22.11
N ALA A 309 -9.08 -8.33 -22.15
CA ALA A 309 -8.13 -7.32 -21.68
C ALA A 309 -7.82 -7.50 -20.19
N ARG A 310 -8.84 -7.78 -19.36
CA ARG A 310 -8.68 -8.03 -17.92
C ARG A 310 -7.78 -9.23 -17.66
N LEU A 311 -8.05 -10.36 -18.34
CA LEU A 311 -7.25 -11.58 -18.20
C LEU A 311 -5.79 -11.35 -18.65
N ALA A 312 -5.58 -10.70 -19.78
CA ALA A 312 -4.24 -10.42 -20.29
C ALA A 312 -3.43 -9.50 -19.37
N VAL A 313 -4.00 -8.37 -18.94
CA VAL A 313 -3.26 -7.35 -18.19
C VAL A 313 -3.12 -7.71 -16.72
N VAL A 314 -4.20 -8.17 -16.09
CA VAL A 314 -4.19 -8.48 -14.65
C VAL A 314 -3.68 -9.90 -14.42
N HIS A 315 -4.39 -10.90 -14.93
CA HIS A 315 -4.15 -12.29 -14.54
C HIS A 315 -3.00 -12.99 -15.29
N MET A 316 -2.46 -12.37 -16.34
CA MET A 316 -1.28 -12.89 -17.04
C MET A 316 -0.07 -11.97 -16.87
N VAL A 317 -0.19 -10.66 -17.06
CA VAL A 317 0.95 -9.73 -16.93
C VAL A 317 1.30 -9.42 -15.48
N HIS A 318 0.34 -8.98 -14.66
CA HIS A 318 0.64 -8.61 -13.26
C HIS A 318 0.98 -9.83 -12.40
N GLU A 319 0.26 -10.95 -12.54
CA GLU A 319 0.58 -12.19 -11.81
C GLU A 319 1.95 -12.75 -12.22
N ALA A 320 2.25 -12.82 -13.52
CA ALA A 320 3.57 -13.28 -13.97
C ALA A 320 4.69 -12.31 -13.54
N ARG A 321 4.37 -11.03 -13.32
CA ARG A 321 5.31 -10.08 -12.74
C ARG A 321 5.62 -10.42 -11.28
N GLY A 322 4.65 -10.93 -10.52
CA GLY A 322 4.88 -11.54 -9.22
C GLY A 322 5.94 -12.64 -9.31
N LEU A 323 5.79 -13.59 -10.24
CA LEU A 323 6.75 -14.68 -10.45
C LEU A 323 8.17 -14.21 -10.80
N ASP A 324 8.31 -13.13 -11.56
CA ASP A 324 9.62 -12.59 -11.95
C ASP A 324 10.40 -12.00 -10.78
N VAL A 325 9.69 -11.36 -9.85
CA VAL A 325 10.31 -10.60 -8.75
C VAL A 325 10.58 -11.49 -7.53
N HIS A 326 9.76 -12.53 -7.31
CA HIS A 326 9.85 -13.43 -6.16
C HIS A 326 11.24 -14.02 -5.91
N PRO A 327 11.95 -14.61 -6.90
CA PRO A 327 13.26 -15.22 -6.66
C PRO A 327 14.31 -14.25 -6.11
N GLN A 328 14.29 -13.00 -6.56
CA GLN A 328 15.19 -11.96 -6.06
C GLN A 328 14.82 -11.54 -4.64
N THR A 329 13.52 -11.43 -4.34
CA THR A 329 13.03 -11.10 -3.00
C THR A 329 13.39 -12.20 -2.01
N LEU A 330 13.15 -13.47 -2.34
CA LEU A 330 13.58 -14.63 -1.56
C LEU A 330 15.08 -14.59 -1.24
N SER A 331 15.90 -14.38 -2.26
CA SER A 331 17.36 -14.30 -2.11
C SER A 331 17.78 -13.18 -1.15
N ARG A 332 17.09 -12.03 -1.16
CA ARG A 332 17.36 -10.92 -0.23
C ARG A 332 17.04 -11.26 1.21
N PHE A 333 15.88 -11.90 1.47
CA PHE A 333 15.54 -12.33 2.83
C PHE A 333 16.47 -13.43 3.33
N ALA A 334 16.80 -14.42 2.48
CA ALA A 334 17.72 -15.49 2.79
C ALA A 334 19.13 -14.97 3.14
N ALA A 335 19.65 -14.00 2.38
CA ALA A 335 20.95 -13.39 2.64
C ALA A 335 21.04 -12.66 3.99
N GLN A 336 19.90 -12.30 4.60
CA GLN A 336 19.82 -11.67 5.91
C GLN A 336 19.44 -12.65 7.03
N GLY A 337 19.37 -13.95 6.74
CA GLY A 337 19.02 -15.00 7.70
C GLY A 337 17.53 -15.00 8.11
N ASP A 338 16.65 -14.32 7.37
CA ASP A 338 15.22 -14.26 7.69
C ASP A 338 14.48 -15.48 7.12
N THR A 339 14.72 -16.64 7.72
CA THR A 339 14.14 -17.91 7.27
C THR A 339 12.62 -17.96 7.39
N SER A 340 12.03 -17.17 8.31
CA SER A 340 10.57 -17.13 8.48
C SER A 340 9.89 -16.44 7.30
N SER A 341 10.42 -15.29 6.86
CA SER A 341 9.90 -14.61 5.67
C SER A 341 10.13 -15.44 4.40
N VAL A 342 11.27 -16.13 4.29
CA VAL A 342 11.54 -17.03 3.14
C VAL A 342 10.47 -18.10 3.00
N LYS A 343 10.12 -18.82 4.09
CA LYS A 343 9.08 -19.86 4.05
C LYS A 343 7.72 -19.35 3.59
N ILE A 344 7.34 -18.15 4.02
CA ILE A 344 6.08 -17.51 3.61
C ILE A 344 6.12 -17.22 2.10
N LEU A 345 7.21 -16.64 1.61
CA LEU A 345 7.38 -16.30 0.20
C LEU A 345 7.45 -17.55 -0.71
N GLU A 346 7.93 -18.69 -0.21
CA GLU A 346 7.90 -19.97 -0.93
C GLU A 346 6.48 -20.51 -1.11
N VAL A 347 5.62 -20.34 -0.11
CA VAL A 347 4.19 -20.67 -0.21
C VAL A 347 3.54 -19.80 -1.28
N ILE A 348 3.68 -18.47 -1.16
CA ILE A 348 3.12 -17.50 -2.11
C ILE A 348 3.58 -17.83 -3.54
N TYR A 349 4.89 -18.00 -3.74
CA TYR A 349 5.44 -18.33 -5.06
C TYR A 349 4.84 -19.59 -5.69
N SER A 350 4.56 -20.62 -4.88
CA SER A 350 4.00 -21.88 -5.37
C SER A 350 2.56 -21.71 -5.86
N ASP A 351 1.77 -20.91 -5.15
CA ASP A 351 0.37 -20.65 -5.48
C ASP A 351 0.23 -19.72 -6.70
N GLU A 352 1.10 -18.71 -6.80
CA GLU A 352 1.16 -17.73 -7.90
C GLU A 352 1.34 -18.37 -9.28
N ILE A 353 2.04 -19.51 -9.36
CA ILE A 353 2.16 -20.28 -10.61
C ILE A 353 0.76 -20.71 -11.09
N THR A 354 -0.11 -21.11 -10.15
CA THR A 354 -1.47 -21.55 -10.48
C THR A 354 -2.38 -20.39 -10.83
N HIS A 355 -2.10 -19.17 -10.32
CA HIS A 355 -2.86 -17.96 -10.66
C HIS A 355 -2.61 -17.54 -12.11
N VAL A 356 -1.33 -17.50 -12.51
CA VAL A 356 -0.95 -17.25 -13.92
C VAL A 356 -1.55 -18.31 -14.84
N ALA A 357 -1.53 -19.59 -14.44
CA ALA A 357 -2.13 -20.67 -15.21
C ALA A 357 -3.65 -20.50 -15.38
N ALA A 358 -4.35 -20.02 -14.35
CA ALA A 358 -5.78 -19.71 -14.43
C ALA A 358 -6.06 -18.59 -15.44
N GLY A 359 -5.30 -17.48 -15.39
CA GLY A 359 -5.40 -16.40 -16.35
C GLY A 359 -5.19 -16.86 -17.78
N LEU A 360 -4.10 -17.62 -18.02
CA LEU A 360 -3.76 -18.16 -19.34
C LEU A 360 -4.84 -19.13 -19.87
N ARG A 361 -5.34 -20.04 -19.02
CA ARG A 361 -6.38 -21.01 -19.40
C ARG A 361 -7.64 -20.30 -19.89
N TRP A 362 -8.14 -19.32 -19.14
CA TRP A 362 -9.38 -18.63 -19.50
C TRP A 362 -9.21 -17.70 -20.69
N PHE A 363 -8.05 -17.05 -20.82
CA PHE A 363 -7.72 -16.29 -22.00
C PHE A 363 -7.71 -17.17 -23.26
N THR A 364 -7.02 -18.32 -23.19
CA THR A 364 -6.94 -19.29 -24.29
C THR A 364 -8.31 -19.90 -24.61
N TYR A 365 -9.12 -20.21 -23.59
CA TYR A 365 -10.48 -20.71 -23.75
C TYR A 365 -11.34 -19.73 -24.57
N ILE A 366 -11.36 -18.46 -24.18
CA ILE A 366 -12.15 -17.44 -24.89
C ILE A 366 -11.60 -17.23 -26.30
N CYS A 367 -10.28 -17.11 -26.48
CA CYS A 367 -9.69 -16.99 -27.82
C CYS A 367 -10.05 -18.17 -28.72
N SER A 368 -10.06 -19.40 -28.19
CA SER A 368 -10.46 -20.58 -28.95
C SER A 368 -11.94 -20.57 -29.32
N LYS A 369 -12.83 -20.12 -28.42
CA LYS A 369 -14.27 -20.05 -28.67
C LYS A 369 -14.66 -18.93 -29.64
N GLU A 370 -13.88 -17.86 -29.67
CA GLU A 370 -14.07 -16.68 -30.52
C GLU A 370 -13.22 -16.74 -31.81
N GLU A 371 -12.56 -17.86 -32.08
CA GLU A 371 -11.69 -18.07 -33.25
C GLU A 371 -10.59 -17.00 -33.42
N ARG A 372 -10.04 -16.52 -32.30
CA ARG A 372 -8.98 -15.50 -32.27
C ARG A 372 -7.60 -16.14 -32.16
N ASN A 373 -6.61 -15.53 -32.80
CA ASN A 373 -5.21 -15.87 -32.56
C ASN A 373 -4.81 -15.42 -31.15
N CYS A 374 -4.58 -16.38 -30.26
CA CYS A 374 -4.32 -16.14 -28.84
C CYS A 374 -3.09 -15.22 -28.61
N VAL A 375 -1.95 -15.55 -29.21
CA VAL A 375 -0.70 -14.81 -29.02
C VAL A 375 -0.81 -13.38 -29.55
N ALA A 376 -1.31 -13.21 -30.78
CA ALA A 376 -1.50 -11.88 -31.36
C ALA A 376 -2.46 -11.03 -30.52
N THR A 377 -3.60 -11.61 -30.11
CA THR A 377 -4.60 -10.94 -29.27
C THR A 377 -4.00 -10.50 -27.94
N PHE A 378 -3.20 -11.36 -27.29
CA PHE A 378 -2.52 -11.01 -26.05
C PHE A 378 -1.59 -9.81 -26.24
N HIS A 379 -0.70 -9.85 -27.25
CA HIS A 379 0.23 -8.75 -27.52
C HIS A 379 -0.49 -7.44 -27.84
N ASP A 380 -1.59 -7.49 -28.59
CA ASP A 380 -2.36 -6.29 -28.95
C ASP A 380 -3.08 -5.69 -27.73
N LEU A 381 -3.70 -6.52 -26.89
CA LEU A 381 -4.36 -6.07 -25.67
C LEU A 381 -3.37 -5.51 -24.64
N VAL A 382 -2.21 -6.16 -24.48
CA VAL A 382 -1.16 -5.65 -23.58
C VAL A 382 -0.63 -4.31 -24.09
N LYS A 383 -0.34 -4.16 -25.39
CA LYS A 383 0.09 -2.87 -25.95
C LYS A 383 -0.95 -1.77 -25.76
N LEU A 384 -2.23 -2.11 -25.87
CA LEU A 384 -3.32 -1.15 -25.77
C LEU A 384 -3.57 -0.69 -24.33
N HIS A 385 -3.57 -1.62 -23.37
CA HIS A 385 -4.06 -1.36 -22.02
C HIS A 385 -2.96 -1.33 -20.93
N PHE A 386 -1.79 -1.95 -21.15
CA PHE A 386 -0.72 -1.95 -20.17
C PHE A 386 0.18 -0.71 -20.33
N LYS A 387 0.15 0.17 -19.32
CA LYS A 387 0.97 1.39 -19.28
C LYS A 387 2.30 1.10 -18.59
N GLY A 388 3.36 0.91 -19.38
CA GLY A 388 4.72 0.73 -18.87
C GLY A 388 5.57 -0.24 -19.68
N TYR A 389 6.76 -0.54 -19.19
CA TYR A 389 7.67 -1.51 -19.80
C TYR A 389 7.78 -2.76 -18.93
N LEU A 390 7.65 -3.93 -19.55
CA LEU A 390 7.98 -5.21 -18.93
C LEU A 390 9.51 -5.29 -18.79
N LYS A 391 10.02 -5.17 -17.56
CA LYS A 391 11.46 -5.15 -17.31
C LYS A 391 12.00 -6.56 -17.00
N PRO A 392 13.04 -7.04 -17.70
CA PRO A 392 13.72 -8.28 -17.31
C PRO A 392 14.41 -8.15 -15.92
N PRO A 393 14.83 -9.27 -15.30
CA PRO A 393 14.73 -10.65 -15.80
C PRO A 393 13.33 -11.23 -15.67
N PHE A 394 12.97 -12.11 -16.60
CA PHE A 394 11.75 -12.91 -16.53
C PHE A 394 12.05 -14.26 -15.87
N ASN A 395 11.14 -14.75 -15.04
CA ASN A 395 11.24 -16.10 -14.47
C ASN A 395 10.73 -17.12 -15.49
N THR A 396 11.61 -17.52 -16.42
CA THR A 396 11.29 -18.45 -17.51
C THR A 396 10.75 -19.78 -16.99
N GLU A 397 11.36 -20.36 -15.95
CA GLU A 397 10.91 -21.65 -15.40
C GLU A 397 9.53 -21.54 -14.74
N GLY A 398 9.28 -20.50 -13.94
CA GLY A 398 7.98 -20.25 -13.32
C GLY A 398 6.88 -20.01 -14.36
N ARG A 399 7.14 -19.16 -15.36
CA ARG A 399 6.21 -18.86 -16.46
C ARG A 399 5.90 -20.11 -17.31
N LYS A 400 6.92 -20.92 -17.61
CA LYS A 400 6.75 -22.19 -18.32
C LYS A 400 5.94 -23.20 -17.50
N THR A 401 6.15 -23.27 -16.19
CA THR A 401 5.37 -24.13 -15.29
C THR A 401 3.90 -23.71 -15.25
N ALA A 402 3.62 -22.41 -15.31
CA ALA A 402 2.27 -21.87 -15.46
C ALA A 402 1.64 -22.12 -16.85
N GLY A 403 2.41 -22.65 -17.81
CA GLY A 403 1.96 -23.00 -19.15
C GLY A 403 2.25 -21.94 -20.22
N MET A 404 2.96 -20.85 -19.90
CA MET A 404 3.34 -19.85 -20.91
C MET A 404 4.40 -20.39 -21.87
N THR A 405 4.26 -20.03 -23.14
CA THR A 405 5.26 -20.27 -24.19
C THR A 405 6.36 -19.21 -24.19
N GLU A 406 7.40 -19.44 -24.99
CA GLU A 406 8.46 -18.44 -25.21
C GLU A 406 8.00 -17.25 -26.08
N GLU A 407 7.07 -17.50 -27.02
CA GLU A 407 6.31 -16.50 -27.79
C GLU A 407 5.28 -15.76 -26.94
#